data_AF-A0A3M6VQ30-F1
#
_entry.id   AF-A0A3M6VQ30-F1
#
_cell.length_a   1.000
_cell.length_b   1.000
_cell.length_c   1.000
_cell.angle_alpha   90.00
_cell.angle_beta   90.00
_cell.angle_gamma   90.00
#
_symmetry.space_group_name_H-M   'P 1'
#
loop_
_entity.id
_entity.type
_entity.pdbx_description
1 polymer ?
#
loop_
_entity_poly.entity_id
_entity_poly.type
_entity_poly.pdbx_seq_one_letter_code
_entity_poly.pdbx_strand_id
1 'polypeptide(L)'
;MLDAPLTANDFYYAIKHTARGKSPCVDGLPTEYYQLFPSQWDLVMELVYAAQFRKGRMSKFQRRAYLSLLFRKVLGQTPKL
;
A
#
# COMPACT_ATOMS: atom_id res chain seq x y z
N MET A 1 -7.07 4.82 12.58
CA MET A 1 -7.12 5.17 11.13
C MET A 1 -7.14 3.92 10.24
N LEU A 2 -7.44 2.71 10.75
CA LEU A 2 -7.56 1.48 9.95
C LEU A 2 -8.96 0.83 10.04
N ASP A 3 -9.93 1.55 10.62
CA ASP A 3 -11.27 1.00 10.88
C ASP A 3 -12.26 1.29 9.75
N ALA A 4 -11.89 2.14 8.79
CA ALA A 4 -12.70 2.45 7.61
C ALA A 4 -12.10 1.82 6.35
N PRO A 5 -12.91 1.21 5.48
CA PRO A 5 -12.45 0.69 4.19
C PRO A 5 -11.94 1.84 3.31
N LEU A 6 -10.83 1.59 2.60
CA LEU A 6 -10.32 2.51 1.58
C LEU A 6 -11.25 2.53 0.37
N THR A 7 -11.48 3.73 -0.16
CA THR A 7 -12.32 3.99 -1.34
C THR A 7 -11.45 4.21 -2.58
N ALA A 8 -12.05 4.17 -3.78
CA ALA A 8 -11.35 4.54 -5.02
C ALA A 8 -10.71 5.93 -4.92
N ASN A 9 -11.41 6.91 -4.33
CA ASN A 9 -10.85 8.26 -4.19
C ASN A 9 -9.54 8.26 -3.38
N ASP A 10 -9.47 7.47 -2.30
CA ASP A 10 -8.24 7.31 -1.52
C ASP A 10 -7.09 6.73 -2.37
N PHE A 11 -7.39 5.71 -3.18
CA PHE A 11 -6.42 5.13 -4.10
C PHE A 11 -6.00 6.10 -5.22
N TYR A 12 -6.92 6.87 -5.76
CA TYR A 12 -6.64 7.88 -6.78
C TYR A 12 -5.63 8.91 -6.26
N TYR A 13 -5.88 9.47 -5.07
CA TYR A 13 -4.96 10.40 -4.42
C TYR A 13 -3.61 9.73 -4.13
N ALA A 14 -3.61 8.49 -3.63
CA ALA A 14 -2.37 7.76 -3.37
C ALA A 14 -1.55 7.57 -4.66
N ILE A 15 -2.15 7.13 -5.76
CA ILE A 15 -1.47 6.90 -7.05
C ILE A 15 -0.88 8.22 -7.57
N LYS A 16 -1.66 9.30 -7.56
CA LYS A 16 -1.24 10.63 -8.05
C LYS A 16 -0.05 11.19 -7.28
N HIS A 17 0.00 10.99 -5.96
CA HIS A 17 1.01 11.58 -5.08
C HIS A 17 2.17 10.65 -4.74
N THR A 18 2.16 9.41 -5.23
CA THR A 18 3.28 8.49 -5.03
C THR A 18 4.53 9.00 -5.77
N ALA A 19 5.67 8.98 -5.08
CA ALA A 19 6.94 9.37 -5.66
C ALA A 19 7.33 8.47 -6.84
N ARG A 20 7.76 9.11 -7.93
CA ARG A 20 8.30 8.49 -9.14
C ARG A 20 9.65 7.82 -8.89
N GLY A 21 10.06 6.93 -9.80
CA GLY A 21 11.33 6.20 -9.72
C GLY A 21 11.36 5.13 -8.63
N LYS A 22 10.19 4.70 -8.17
CA LYS A 22 10.01 3.57 -7.24
C LYS A 22 9.11 2.54 -7.92
N SER A 23 9.40 1.26 -7.73
CA SER A 23 8.45 0.19 -8.02
C SER A 23 7.67 -0.10 -6.74
N PRO A 24 6.39 0.28 -6.66
CA PRO A 24 5.62 0.26 -5.42
C PRO A 24 5.20 -1.15 -4.98
N CYS A 25 5.34 -2.17 -5.85
CA CYS A 25 4.70 -3.47 -5.61
C CYS A 25 5.53 -4.65 -6.14
N VAL A 26 5.14 -5.85 -5.67
CA VAL A 26 5.70 -7.17 -6.00
C VAL A 26 5.46 -7.55 -7.47
N ASP A 27 4.57 -6.83 -8.15
CA ASP A 27 4.33 -6.95 -9.59
C ASP A 27 5.49 -6.41 -10.45
N GLY A 28 6.41 -5.64 -9.86
CA GLY A 28 7.56 -5.07 -10.55
C GLY A 28 7.21 -3.87 -11.45
N LEU A 29 5.95 -3.42 -11.47
CA LEU A 29 5.52 -2.31 -12.31
C LEU A 29 6.00 -0.98 -11.70
N PRO A 30 6.42 -0.01 -12.53
CA PRO A 30 6.82 1.31 -12.05
C PRO A 30 5.60 2.12 -11.58
N THR A 31 5.76 3.00 -10.58
CA THR A 31 4.68 3.91 -10.14
C THR A 31 4.06 4.67 -11.31
N GLU A 32 4.88 5.05 -12.28
CA GLU A 32 4.52 5.78 -13.49
C GLU A 32 3.46 5.05 -14.31
N TYR A 33 3.49 3.72 -14.35
CA TYR A 33 2.50 2.90 -15.04
C TYR A 33 1.09 3.13 -14.47
N TYR A 34 0.97 3.21 -13.15
CA TYR A 34 -0.28 3.50 -12.47
C TYR A 34 -0.72 4.95 -12.65
N GLN A 35 0.24 5.88 -12.76
CA GLN A 35 -0.02 7.30 -12.97
C GLN A 35 -0.49 7.66 -14.39
N LEU A 36 -0.35 6.76 -15.37
CA LEU A 36 -0.90 6.96 -16.72
C LEU A 36 -2.44 7.01 -16.70
N PHE A 37 -3.06 6.14 -15.91
CA PHE A 37 -4.52 6.00 -15.85
C PHE A 37 -5.03 5.85 -14.40
N PRO A 38 -4.83 6.87 -13.54
CA PRO A 38 -5.10 6.77 -12.12
C PRO A 38 -6.58 6.49 -11.81
N SER A 39 -7.50 6.99 -12.64
CA SER A 39 -8.96 6.78 -12.51
C SER A 39 -9.47 5.43 -13.02
N GLN A 40 -8.59 4.62 -13.62
CA GLN A 40 -8.89 3.22 -13.95
C GLN A 40 -8.33 2.31 -12.87
N TRP A 41 -7.14 2.64 -12.38
CA TRP A 41 -6.45 1.88 -11.35
C TRP A 41 -7.09 2.01 -9.96
N ASP A 42 -7.63 3.17 -9.60
CA ASP A 42 -8.30 3.38 -8.33
C ASP A 42 -9.48 2.43 -8.07
N LEU A 43 -10.35 2.23 -9.07
CA LEU A 43 -11.48 1.30 -9.02
C LEU A 43 -11.01 -0.15 -8.87
N VAL A 44 -9.97 -0.53 -9.61
CA VAL A 44 -9.39 -1.88 -9.53
C VAL A 44 -8.78 -2.11 -8.15
N MET A 45 -8.06 -1.12 -7.61
CA MET A 45 -7.44 -1.20 -6.29
C MET A 45 -8.48 -1.28 -5.18
N GLU A 46 -9.57 -0.50 -5.26
CA GLU A 46 -10.69 -0.58 -4.31
C GLU A 46 -11.33 -1.98 -4.33
N LEU A 47 -11.62 -2.53 -5.52
CA LEU A 47 -12.23 -3.84 -5.65
C LEU A 47 -11.33 -4.95 -5.07
N VAL A 48 -10.04 -4.93 -5.40
CA VAL A 48 -9.07 -5.89 -4.88
C VAL A 48 -8.92 -5.73 -3.37
N TYR A 49 -8.79 -4.49 -2.88
CA TYR A 49 -8.69 -4.20 -1.45
C TYR A 49 -9.93 -4.69 -0.70
N ALA A 50 -11.13 -4.36 -1.14
CA ALA A 50 -12.39 -4.78 -0.51
C ALA A 50 -12.52 -6.30 -0.47
N ALA A 51 -12.13 -7.00 -1.54
CA ALA A 51 -12.14 -8.46 -1.59
C ALA A 51 -11.16 -9.11 -0.60
N GLN A 52 -10.00 -8.48 -0.34
CA GLN A 52 -9.06 -8.97 0.68
C GLN A 52 -9.47 -8.55 2.10
N PHE A 53 -9.95 -7.32 2.27
CA PHE A 53 -10.42 -6.77 3.54
C PHE A 53 -11.56 -7.62 4.12
N ARG A 54 -12.55 -8.00 3.29
CA ARG A 54 -13.65 -8.90 3.67
C ARG A 54 -13.20 -10.27 4.17
N LYS A 55 -12.04 -10.77 3.71
CA LYS A 55 -11.51 -12.06 4.16
C LYS A 55 -10.89 -11.99 5.55
N GLY A 56 -10.69 -10.78 6.11
CA GLY A 56 -10.08 -10.57 7.42
C GLY A 56 -8.66 -11.09 7.54
N ARG A 57 -7.99 -11.39 6.42
CA ARG A 57 -6.67 -12.01 6.36
C ARG A 57 -5.72 -11.09 5.62
N MET A 58 -4.68 -10.62 6.31
CA MET A 58 -3.55 -10.02 5.63
C MET A 58 -2.90 -11.04 4.68
N SER A 59 -2.58 -10.58 3.46
CA SER A 59 -1.78 -11.36 2.53
C SER A 59 -0.43 -11.75 3.18
N LYS A 60 0.19 -12.86 2.73
CA LYS A 60 1.51 -13.27 3.25
C LYS A 60 2.53 -12.13 3.14
N PHE A 61 2.41 -11.32 2.08
CA PHE A 61 3.24 -10.14 1.88
C PHE A 61 2.94 -9.02 2.88
N GLN A 62 1.67 -8.65 3.07
CA GLN A 62 1.28 -7.64 4.06
C GLN A 62 1.73 -8.03 5.46
N ARG A 63 1.63 -9.32 5.82
CA ARG A 63 2.17 -9.84 7.10
C ARG A 63 3.68 -9.67 7.20
N ARG A 64 4.43 -10.01 6.16
CA ARG A 64 5.90 -9.84 6.13
C ARG A 64 6.29 -8.36 6.21
N ALA A 65 5.66 -7.50 5.42
CA ALA A 65 5.89 -6.06 5.44
C ALA A 65 5.56 -5.47 6.83
N TYR A 66 4.45 -5.88 7.44
CA TYR A 66 4.06 -5.47 8.78
C TYR A 66 5.07 -5.92 9.85
N LEU A 67 5.52 -7.18 9.82
CA LEU A 67 6.58 -7.68 10.71
C LEU A 67 7.89 -6.94 10.50
N SER A 68 8.32 -6.71 9.26
CA SER A 68 9.53 -5.95 8.94
C SER A 68 9.44 -4.50 9.41
N LEU A 69 8.28 -3.85 9.26
CA LEU A 69 8.05 -2.48 9.75
C LEU A 69 8.04 -2.41 11.28
N LEU A 70 7.40 -3.38 11.95
CA LEU A 70 7.43 -3.49 13.41
C LEU A 70 8.87 -3.66 13.92
N PHE A 71 9.64 -4.57 13.35
CA PHE A 71 11.03 -4.79 13.73
C PHE A 71 11.90 -3.55 13.50
N ARG A 72 11.70 -2.84 12.39
CA ARG A 72 12.43 -1.59 12.09
C ARG A 72 12.09 -0.47 13.07
N LYS A 73 10.86 -0.44 13.58
CA LYS A 73 10.42 0.52 14.61
C LYS A 73 11.01 0.20 15.99
N VAL A 74 11.12 -1.09 16.33
CA VAL A 74 11.73 -1.56 17.59
C VAL A 74 13.24 -1.28 17.61
N LEU A 75 13.94 -1.47 16.49
CA LEU A 75 15.39 -1.19 16.39
C LEU A 75 15.72 0.29 16.14
N GLY A 76 14.73 1.12 15.81
CA GLY A 76 14.89 2.56 15.59
C GLY A 76 14.80 3.42 16.86
N GLN A 77 14.62 2.81 18.04
CA GLN A 77 14.61 3.48 19.35
C GLN A 77 15.86 3.17 20.19
N THR A 78 17.03 2.96 19.60
CA THR A 78 18.27 3.09 20.37
C THR A 78 18.46 4.57 20.72
N PRO A 79 18.53 4.96 22.02
CA PRO A 79 18.91 6.31 22.38
C PRO A 79 20.33 6.53 21.89
N LYS A 80 20.54 7.63 21.16
CA LYS A 80 21.89 8.11 20.86
C LYS A 80 22.50 8.53 22.19
N LEU A 81 23.43 7.72 22.71
CA LEU A 81 24.46 8.15 23.66
C LEU A 81 25.55 8.91 22.89
#